data_AF-A0A1R3RCH4-F1
#
_entry.id   AF-A0A1R3RCH4-F1
#
_cell.length_a   1.000
_cell.length_b   1.000
_cell.length_c   1.000
_cell.angle_alpha   90.00
_cell.angle_beta   90.00
_cell.angle_gamma   90.00
#
_symmetry.space_group_name_H-M   'P 1'
#
loop_
_entity.id
_entity.type
_entity.pdbx_description
1 polymer ?
#
loop_
_entity_poly.entity_id
_entity_poly.type
_entity_poly.pdbx_seq_one_letter_code
_entity_poly.pdbx_strand_id
1 'polypeptide(L)'
;MAATSYPPDSYRHLVHENHARFESFIQTGEVKPVFLWNLVIPVLLPVLALLVPHRRGARYVRPLVMACVVGLSYDTICHRRMLLGGNGYMGGLVPAWECIWVATLLIFRNAERDFQRIERHSLPPATAGLDGDASLNCYTRQTRCKDTTLERSETLTWQAYPQALSHRLNWILGLVTNMRGPEWNWRISSLGALPPSVQSQLNSRHNEKDNAITKSNNMRSCLRSAFSTWLKSYLILDLIKLLMIRDQYFLGAVYPPPDPPFPFHHLAPYPALVHVYRCLITGIAILAALNYVCSFNPLLFGGLSLAFP
;
A
#
# COMPACT_ATOMS: atom_id res chain seq x y z
N MET A 1 -20.52 -0.97 38.79
CA MET A 1 -20.29 -0.48 37.41
C MET A 1 -21.65 -0.08 36.85
N ALA A 2 -21.87 1.22 36.61
CA ALA A 2 -23.15 1.68 36.06
C ALA A 2 -23.25 1.26 34.60
N ALA A 3 -24.24 0.41 34.28
CA ALA A 3 -24.58 0.09 32.90
C ALA A 3 -25.09 1.39 32.25
N THR A 4 -24.31 1.96 31.33
CA THR A 4 -24.78 3.06 30.50
C THR A 4 -25.89 2.53 29.60
N SER A 5 -27.14 2.71 30.00
CA SER A 5 -28.31 2.34 29.21
C SER A 5 -28.44 3.33 28.05
N TYR A 6 -27.88 2.97 26.90
CA TYR A 6 -28.11 3.72 25.67
C TYR A 6 -29.59 3.62 25.28
N PRO A 7 -30.16 4.65 24.61
CA PRO A 7 -31.51 4.55 24.08
C PRO A 7 -31.61 3.35 23.14
N PRO A 8 -32.72 2.58 23.18
CA PRO A 8 -33.00 1.55 22.17
C PRO A 8 -32.92 2.20 20.78
N ASP A 9 -32.34 1.48 19.82
CA ASP A 9 -32.08 1.92 18.43
C ASP A 9 -31.04 3.04 18.23
N SER A 10 -30.37 3.50 19.29
CA SER A 10 -29.24 4.42 19.11
C SER A 10 -28.06 3.71 18.44
N TYR A 11 -27.29 4.44 17.62
CA TYR A 11 -26.07 3.91 16.99
C TYR A 11 -25.11 3.28 18.01
N ARG A 12 -24.98 3.89 19.19
CA ARG A 12 -24.11 3.38 20.27
C ARG A 12 -24.62 2.08 20.86
N HIS A 13 -25.94 1.94 21.04
CA HIS A 13 -26.54 0.68 21.47
C HIS A 13 -26.21 -0.44 20.49
N LEU A 14 -26.43 -0.19 19.19
CA LEU A 14 -26.25 -1.19 18.15
C LEU A 14 -24.78 -1.60 17.97
N VAL A 15 -23.83 -0.66 18.12
CA VAL A 15 -22.40 -0.99 18.15
C VAL A 15 -22.04 -1.87 19.37
N HIS A 16 -22.58 -1.54 20.55
CA HIS A 16 -22.32 -2.29 21.77
C HIS A 16 -22.90 -3.71 21.69
N GLU A 17 -24.11 -3.85 21.17
CA GLU A 17 -24.78 -5.13 20.95
C GLU A 17 -23.99 -6.00 19.98
N ASN A 18 -23.58 -5.45 18.83
CA ASN A 18 -22.75 -6.17 17.86
C ASN A 18 -21.40 -6.61 18.45
N HIS A 19 -20.78 -5.77 19.27
CA HIS A 19 -19.54 -6.11 19.96
C HIS A 19 -19.74 -7.26 20.96
N ALA A 20 -20.80 -7.20 21.78
CA ALA A 20 -21.11 -8.27 22.73
C ALA A 20 -21.38 -9.61 22.01
N ARG A 21 -22.09 -9.56 20.88
CA ARG A 21 -22.36 -10.74 20.04
C ARG A 21 -21.07 -11.32 19.46
N PHE A 22 -20.19 -10.48 18.93
CA PHE A 22 -18.89 -10.92 18.42
C PHE A 22 -18.03 -11.58 19.49
N GLU A 23 -17.96 -11.01 20.70
CA GLU A 23 -17.27 -11.63 21.82
C GLU A 23 -17.87 -12.99 22.19
N SER A 24 -19.20 -13.13 22.12
CA SER A 24 -19.84 -14.43 22.34
C SER A 24 -19.41 -15.49 21.32
N PHE A 25 -19.28 -15.13 20.03
CA PHE A 25 -18.79 -16.04 18.98
C PHE A 25 -17.32 -16.45 19.19
N ILE A 26 -16.51 -15.58 19.77
CA ILE A 26 -15.12 -15.91 20.15
C ILE A 26 -15.13 -16.88 21.33
N GLN A 27 -15.95 -16.64 22.35
CA GLN A 27 -16.04 -17.46 23.55
C GLN A 27 -16.59 -18.87 23.27
N THR A 28 -17.56 -19.00 22.37
CA THR A 28 -18.10 -20.30 21.92
C THR A 28 -17.17 -21.04 20.97
N GLY A 29 -16.14 -20.37 20.45
CA GLY A 29 -15.18 -20.96 19.51
C GLY A 29 -15.68 -21.08 18.07
N GLU A 30 -16.84 -20.51 17.74
CA GLU A 30 -17.36 -20.45 16.37
C GLU A 30 -16.44 -19.64 15.44
N VAL A 31 -15.79 -18.62 16.01
CA VAL A 31 -14.96 -17.67 15.28
C VAL A 31 -13.65 -17.43 16.02
N LYS A 32 -12.54 -17.35 15.28
CA LYS A 32 -11.23 -16.97 15.83
C LYS A 32 -10.94 -15.48 15.62
N PRO A 33 -10.36 -14.78 16.61
CA PRO A 33 -9.94 -13.40 16.43
C PRO A 33 -8.74 -13.30 15.47
N VAL A 34 -8.62 -12.13 14.84
CA VAL A 34 -7.44 -11.74 14.08
C VAL A 34 -6.44 -11.10 15.01
N PHE A 35 -5.23 -11.65 15.05
CA PHE A 35 -4.12 -11.11 15.81
C PHE A 35 -3.10 -10.43 14.88
N LEU A 36 -2.24 -9.59 15.47
CA LEU A 36 -1.24 -8.83 14.73
C LEU A 36 -0.32 -9.73 13.88
N TRP A 37 0.07 -10.90 14.39
CA TRP A 37 0.94 -11.82 13.66
C TRP A 37 0.30 -12.38 12.39
N ASN A 38 -1.03 -12.46 12.31
CA ASN A 38 -1.72 -12.87 11.08
C ASN A 38 -1.53 -11.84 9.95
N LEU A 39 -1.20 -10.59 10.27
CA LEU A 39 -0.88 -9.55 9.30
C LEU A 39 0.62 -9.50 9.01
N VAL A 40 1.45 -9.69 10.04
CA VAL A 40 2.92 -9.56 9.93
C VAL A 40 3.56 -10.77 9.25
N ILE A 41 3.14 -11.99 9.57
CA ILE A 41 3.76 -13.22 9.03
C ILE A 41 3.65 -13.30 7.50
N PRO A 42 2.47 -13.08 6.87
CA PRO A 42 2.34 -13.11 5.41
C PRO A 42 3.23 -12.11 4.69
N VAL A 43 3.56 -10.97 5.32
CA VAL A 43 4.48 -9.95 4.76
C VAL A 43 5.95 -10.33 4.96
N LEU A 44 6.31 -10.94 6.09
CA LEU A 44 7.69 -11.37 6.37
C LEU A 44 8.11 -12.57 5.52
N LEU A 45 7.19 -13.51 5.27
CA LEU A 45 7.44 -14.71 4.48
C LEU A 45 8.05 -14.45 3.08
N PRO A 46 7.49 -13.58 2.22
CA PRO A 46 8.09 -13.28 0.92
C PRO A 46 9.45 -12.56 1.05
N VAL A 47 9.67 -11.74 2.09
CA VAL A 47 10.98 -11.13 2.34
C VAL A 47 12.03 -12.21 2.59
N LEU A 48 11.72 -13.17 3.47
CA LEU A 48 12.60 -14.30 3.76
C LEU A 48 12.85 -15.18 2.52
N ALA A 49 11.81 -15.43 1.71
CA ALA A 49 11.93 -16.20 0.47
C ALA A 49 12.81 -15.52 -0.58
N LEU A 50 12.71 -14.20 -0.69
CA LEU A 50 13.48 -13.39 -1.65
C LEU A 50 14.93 -13.17 -1.23
N LEU A 51 15.25 -13.29 0.07
CA LEU A 51 16.63 -13.23 0.57
C LEU A 51 17.46 -14.42 0.09
N VAL A 52 16.82 -15.57 -0.17
CA VAL A 52 17.45 -16.79 -0.69
C VAL A 52 17.69 -16.62 -2.20
N PRO A 53 18.95 -16.58 -2.65
CA PRO A 53 19.26 -16.48 -4.08
C PRO A 53 18.76 -17.70 -4.86
N HIS A 54 18.41 -17.49 -6.13
CA HIS A 54 17.90 -18.52 -7.02
C HIS A 54 18.87 -19.69 -7.17
N ARG A 55 20.18 -19.39 -7.20
CA ARG A 55 21.26 -20.40 -7.26
C ARG A 55 21.39 -21.27 -6.01
N ARG A 56 20.82 -20.86 -4.86
CA ARG A 56 20.97 -21.52 -3.55
C ARG A 56 19.72 -22.26 -3.07
N GLY A 57 18.70 -22.43 -3.93
CA GLY A 57 17.51 -23.22 -3.61
C GLY A 57 16.18 -22.47 -3.68
N ALA A 58 16.15 -21.24 -4.18
CA ALA A 58 14.89 -20.48 -4.28
C ALA A 58 13.82 -21.18 -5.14
N ARG A 59 14.20 -22.11 -6.03
CA ARG A 59 13.27 -22.95 -6.80
C ARG A 59 12.31 -23.74 -5.91
N TYR A 60 12.73 -24.15 -4.72
CA TYR A 60 11.89 -24.89 -3.76
C TYR A 60 11.32 -23.99 -2.67
N VAL A 61 12.13 -23.04 -2.19
CA VAL A 61 11.70 -22.11 -1.13
C VAL A 61 10.54 -21.23 -1.58
N ARG A 62 10.56 -20.71 -2.82
CA ARG A 62 9.54 -19.77 -3.31
C ARG A 62 8.15 -20.43 -3.43
N PRO A 63 7.98 -21.61 -4.07
CA PRO A 63 6.69 -22.31 -4.09
C PRO A 63 6.22 -22.75 -2.70
N LEU A 64 7.13 -23.19 -1.83
CA LEU A 64 6.79 -23.57 -0.46
C LEU A 64 6.21 -22.38 0.31
N VAL A 65 6.89 -21.23 0.25
CA VAL A 65 6.43 -20.00 0.91
C VAL A 65 5.10 -19.52 0.32
N MET A 66 4.92 -19.62 -1.00
CA MET A 66 3.64 -19.33 -1.64
C MET A 66 2.52 -20.24 -1.10
N ALA A 67 2.76 -21.54 -0.97
CA ALA A 67 1.79 -22.47 -0.38
C ALA A 67 1.47 -22.11 1.07
N CYS A 68 2.47 -21.70 1.87
CA CYS A 68 2.25 -21.21 3.23
C CYS A 68 1.37 -19.95 3.24
N VAL A 69 1.63 -18.96 2.38
CA VAL A 69 0.83 -17.74 2.29
C VAL A 69 -0.61 -18.05 1.89
N VAL A 70 -0.82 -18.92 0.90
CA VAL A 70 -2.18 -19.37 0.51
C VAL A 70 -2.89 -20.07 1.67
N GLY A 71 -2.19 -20.94 2.41
CA GLY A 71 -2.75 -21.62 3.58
C GLY A 71 -3.15 -20.66 4.70
N LEU A 72 -2.32 -19.65 4.98
CA LEU A 72 -2.61 -18.60 5.96
C LEU A 72 -3.79 -17.72 5.52
N SER A 73 -3.87 -17.38 4.23
CA SER A 73 -5.00 -16.63 3.68
C SER A 73 -6.29 -17.44 3.74
N TYR A 74 -6.24 -18.73 3.43
CA TYR A 74 -7.38 -19.64 3.58
C TYR A 74 -7.85 -19.73 5.04
N ASP A 75 -6.94 -19.95 6.00
CA ASP A 75 -7.28 -19.96 7.43
C ASP A 75 -7.93 -18.65 7.88
N THR A 76 -7.39 -17.52 7.40
CA THR A 76 -7.91 -16.19 7.74
C THR A 76 -9.32 -15.98 7.21
N ILE A 77 -9.57 -16.32 5.95
CA ILE A 77 -10.88 -16.14 5.32
C ILE A 77 -11.92 -17.11 5.91
N CYS A 78 -11.54 -18.35 6.19
CA CYS A 78 -12.48 -19.36 6.66
C CYS A 78 -12.81 -19.23 8.14
N HIS A 79 -11.81 -19.07 9.01
CA HIS A 79 -11.98 -19.22 10.45
C HIS A 79 -11.94 -17.91 11.23
N ARG A 80 -11.47 -16.82 10.62
CA ARG A 80 -11.23 -15.57 11.35
C ARG A 80 -12.19 -14.48 10.92
N ARG A 81 -12.58 -13.65 11.89
CA ARG A 81 -13.45 -12.49 11.67
C ARG A 81 -12.89 -11.28 12.39
N MET A 82 -13.25 -10.10 11.90
CA MET A 82 -12.84 -8.82 12.45
C MET A 82 -14.01 -7.85 12.47
N LEU A 83 -14.21 -7.20 13.63
CA LEU A 83 -15.18 -6.11 13.78
C LEU A 83 -14.73 -4.84 13.04
N LEU A 84 -13.44 -4.50 13.17
CA LEU A 84 -12.88 -3.30 12.56
C LEU A 84 -12.59 -3.53 11.07
N GLY A 85 -13.11 -2.66 10.21
CA GLY A 85 -12.91 -2.76 8.76
C GLY A 85 -13.75 -3.86 8.09
N GLY A 86 -14.63 -4.55 8.82
CA GLY A 86 -15.55 -5.56 8.28
C GLY A 86 -14.88 -6.83 7.72
N ASN A 87 -15.63 -7.93 7.74
CA ASN A 87 -15.10 -9.23 7.33
C ASN A 87 -14.79 -9.31 5.83
N GLY A 88 -15.65 -8.75 4.97
CA GLY A 88 -15.44 -8.75 3.52
C GLY A 88 -14.41 -7.75 3.04
N TYR A 89 -14.32 -6.57 3.68
CA TYR A 89 -13.38 -5.53 3.29
C TYR A 89 -11.96 -5.86 3.77
N MET A 90 -11.63 -5.73 5.05
CA MET A 90 -10.25 -5.99 5.50
C MET A 90 -9.91 -7.48 5.60
N GLY A 91 -10.84 -8.31 6.06
CA GLY A 91 -10.62 -9.75 6.24
C GLY A 91 -10.52 -10.56 4.95
N GLY A 92 -11.11 -10.07 3.85
CA GLY A 92 -11.08 -10.70 2.54
C GLY A 92 -10.06 -10.07 1.60
N LEU A 93 -10.07 -8.73 1.47
CA LEU A 93 -9.22 -8.02 0.51
C LEU A 93 -7.74 -8.19 0.82
N VAL A 94 -7.33 -8.02 2.08
CA VAL A 94 -5.91 -8.06 2.45
C VAL A 94 -5.31 -9.44 2.14
N PRO A 95 -5.86 -10.57 2.61
CA PRO A 95 -5.28 -11.87 2.30
C PRO A 95 -5.32 -12.21 0.80
N ALA A 96 -6.37 -11.83 0.08
CA ALA A 96 -6.47 -12.06 -1.36
C ALA A 96 -5.43 -11.25 -2.14
N TRP A 97 -5.27 -9.97 -1.79
CA TRP A 97 -4.29 -9.08 -2.39
C TRP A 97 -2.86 -9.56 -2.12
N GLU A 98 -2.54 -9.93 -0.87
CA GLU A 98 -1.24 -10.47 -0.49
C GLU A 98 -0.93 -11.75 -1.28
N CYS A 99 -1.88 -12.66 -1.47
CA CYS A 99 -1.69 -13.83 -2.33
C CYS A 99 -1.28 -13.46 -3.76
N ILE A 100 -1.97 -12.49 -4.38
CA ILE A 100 -1.65 -12.03 -5.74
C ILE A 100 -0.26 -11.40 -5.80
N TRP A 101 0.06 -10.56 -4.81
CA TRP A 101 1.35 -9.88 -4.73
C TRP A 101 2.51 -10.86 -4.53
N VAL A 102 2.38 -11.78 -3.58
CA VAL A 102 3.37 -12.83 -3.30
C VAL A 102 3.52 -13.77 -4.50
N ALA A 103 2.42 -14.18 -5.15
CA ALA A 103 2.49 -14.99 -6.37
C ALA A 103 3.30 -14.30 -7.47
N THR A 104 3.08 -12.99 -7.64
CA THR A 104 3.79 -12.18 -8.63
C THR A 104 5.29 -12.17 -8.36
N LEU A 105 5.70 -11.92 -7.12
CA LEU A 105 7.12 -11.80 -6.73
C LEU A 105 7.86 -13.15 -6.65
N LEU A 106 7.17 -14.22 -6.24
CA LEU A 106 7.80 -15.52 -5.97
C LEU A 106 7.69 -16.50 -7.14
N ILE A 107 6.59 -16.48 -7.89
CA ILE A 107 6.26 -17.49 -8.91
C ILE A 107 6.36 -16.92 -10.32
N PHE A 108 5.64 -15.83 -10.60
CA PHE A 108 5.48 -15.34 -11.97
C PHE A 108 6.64 -14.48 -12.46
N ARG A 109 7.35 -13.79 -11.57
CA ARG A 109 8.50 -12.95 -11.91
C ARG A 109 9.75 -13.42 -11.19
N ASN A 110 10.89 -13.29 -11.85
CA ASN A 110 12.16 -13.52 -11.22
C ASN A 110 12.69 -12.21 -10.63
N ALA A 111 12.56 -12.05 -9.31
CA ALA A 111 13.13 -10.95 -8.53
C ALA A 111 14.56 -10.56 -8.94
N GLU A 112 15.42 -11.52 -9.28
CA GLU A 112 16.84 -11.24 -9.58
C GLU A 112 17.09 -10.67 -10.98
N ARG A 113 16.17 -10.91 -11.91
CA ARG A 113 16.35 -10.58 -13.33
C ARG A 113 15.42 -9.49 -13.81
N ASP A 114 14.18 -9.53 -13.34
CA ASP A 114 13.09 -8.74 -13.91
C ASP A 114 12.94 -7.38 -13.22
N PHE A 115 13.56 -7.20 -12.05
CA PHE A 115 13.38 -6.02 -11.22
C PHE A 115 14.69 -5.24 -11.08
N GLN A 116 14.57 -3.94 -11.31
CA GLN A 116 15.65 -2.99 -11.12
C GLN A 116 15.11 -1.75 -10.41
N ARG A 117 15.90 -1.21 -9.49
CA ARG A 117 15.58 0.00 -8.73
C ARG A 117 16.55 1.12 -9.13
N ILE A 118 16.08 2.36 -9.17
CA ILE A 118 16.94 3.53 -9.37
C ILE A 118 17.78 3.73 -8.11
N GLU A 119 19.10 3.79 -8.26
CA GLU A 119 20.04 4.13 -7.19
C GLU A 119 20.78 5.45 -7.52
N ARG A 120 21.00 6.27 -6.50
CA ARG A 120 21.71 7.55 -6.59
C ARG A 120 23.14 7.38 -6.10
N HIS A 121 24.10 7.78 -6.93
CA HIS A 121 25.50 7.84 -6.54
C HIS A 121 25.95 9.30 -6.52
N SER A 122 26.49 9.75 -5.39
CA SER A 122 27.17 11.04 -5.33
C SER A 122 28.54 10.90 -5.98
N LEU A 123 28.89 11.78 -6.92
CA LEU A 123 30.27 11.85 -7.38
C LEU A 123 31.20 12.22 -6.20
N PRO A 124 32.38 11.59 -6.09
CA PRO A 124 33.43 12.11 -5.24
C PRO A 124 33.81 13.52 -5.71
N PRO A 125 34.14 14.45 -4.80
CA PRO A 125 34.64 15.76 -5.20
C PRO A 125 35.85 15.54 -6.10
N ALA A 126 35.87 16.20 -7.27
CA ALA A 126 37.02 16.16 -8.16
C ALA A 126 38.26 16.50 -7.34
N THR A 127 39.16 15.54 -7.18
CA THR A 127 40.49 15.79 -6.61
C THR A 127 41.11 16.87 -7.47
N ALA A 128 41.21 18.08 -6.92
CA ALA A 128 41.97 19.16 -7.51
C ALA A 128 43.35 18.60 -7.84
N GLY A 129 43.72 18.67 -9.13
CA GLY A 129 45.05 18.30 -9.57
C GLY A 129 46.06 19.04 -8.71
N LEU A 130 47.00 18.27 -8.15
CA LEU A 130 48.27 18.78 -7.69
C LEU A 130 48.97 19.36 -8.92
N ASP A 131 48.83 20.66 -9.15
CA ASP A 131 49.85 21.46 -9.81
C ASP A 131 49.85 22.81 -9.11
N GLY A 132 50.93 23.04 -8.37
CA GLY A 132 51.15 24.26 -7.62
C GLY A 132 51.52 25.39 -8.55
N ASP A 133 50.89 26.54 -8.36
CA ASP A 133 51.62 27.78 -8.37
C ASP A 133 50.97 28.80 -7.43
N ALA A 134 51.82 29.54 -6.73
CA ALA A 134 51.46 30.44 -5.66
C ALA A 134 51.18 31.85 -6.20
N SER A 135 50.07 32.48 -5.79
CA SER A 135 50.12 33.90 -5.44
C SER A 135 48.91 34.34 -4.59
N LEU A 136 49.28 34.80 -3.39
CA LEU A 136 48.68 35.84 -2.55
C LEU A 136 47.44 36.56 -3.11
N ASN A 137 46.32 36.51 -2.38
CA ASN A 137 45.77 37.70 -1.74
C ASN A 137 44.67 37.38 -0.73
N CYS A 138 44.88 37.89 0.49
CA CYS A 138 43.96 37.85 1.62
C CYS A 138 43.14 39.16 1.66
N TYR A 139 41.94 39.07 2.25
CA TYR A 139 41.01 40.15 2.62
C TYR A 139 40.06 40.71 1.56
N THR A 140 38.84 40.18 1.50
CA THR A 140 37.68 40.95 2.02
C THR A 140 36.57 40.01 2.48
N ARG A 141 36.25 40.11 3.77
CA ARG A 141 35.12 39.48 4.45
C ARG A 141 33.83 40.11 3.91
N GLN A 142 33.13 39.38 3.05
CA GLN A 142 31.70 39.60 2.84
C GLN A 142 30.98 38.29 3.12
N THR A 143 30.35 38.26 4.28
CA THR A 143 29.37 37.27 4.72
C THR A 143 28.20 37.32 3.73
N ARG A 144 28.30 36.53 2.67
CA ARG A 144 27.16 36.03 1.91
C ARG A 144 27.31 34.53 1.97
N CYS A 145 26.53 33.87 2.84
CA CYS A 145 26.16 32.48 2.64
C CYS A 145 25.43 32.44 1.28
N LYS A 146 26.21 32.36 0.20
CA LYS A 146 25.73 31.79 -1.05
C LYS A 146 25.57 30.32 -0.73
N ASP A 147 24.33 29.86 -0.74
CA ASP A 147 23.99 28.45 -0.86
C ASP A 147 24.89 27.82 -1.91
N THR A 148 25.92 27.15 -1.42
CA THR A 148 26.78 26.28 -2.19
C THR A 148 26.14 24.90 -2.13
N THR A 149 24.86 24.82 -2.49
CA THR A 149 24.36 23.67 -3.25
C THR A 149 24.95 23.78 -4.65
N LEU A 150 26.28 23.70 -4.74
CA LEU A 150 26.94 23.18 -5.92
C LEU A 150 26.24 21.85 -6.15
N GLU A 151 25.51 21.76 -7.26
CA GLU A 151 24.93 20.55 -7.81
C GLU A 151 26.01 19.46 -7.75
N ARG A 152 26.02 18.68 -6.67
CA ARG A 152 26.84 17.50 -6.60
C ARG A 152 26.27 16.61 -7.66
N SER A 153 27.00 16.46 -8.77
CA SER A 153 26.53 15.67 -9.91
C SER A 153 26.17 14.27 -9.41
N GLU A 154 24.87 14.02 -9.25
CA GLU A 154 24.33 12.72 -8.85
C GLU A 154 24.20 11.89 -10.12
N THR A 155 24.81 10.72 -10.14
CA THR A 155 24.62 9.75 -11.22
C THR A 155 23.54 8.76 -10.82
N LEU A 156 22.49 8.67 -11.63
CA LEU A 156 21.40 7.72 -11.46
C LEU A 156 21.67 6.45 -12.27
N THR A 157 21.62 5.29 -11.62
CA THR A 157 21.82 4.00 -12.31
C THR A 157 20.72 2.99 -11.98
N TRP A 158 20.49 2.04 -12.90
CA TRP A 158 19.63 0.90 -12.64
C TRP A 158 20.37 -0.14 -11.81
N GLN A 159 19.93 -0.29 -10.58
CA GLN A 159 20.43 -1.29 -9.66
C GLN A 159 19.62 -2.59 -9.76
N ALA A 160 20.28 -3.65 -10.23
CA ALA A 160 19.79 -5.01 -10.17
C ALA A 160 19.92 -5.62 -8.75
N TYR A 161 19.53 -6.89 -8.61
CA TYR A 161 19.54 -7.60 -7.33
C TYR A 161 20.92 -7.60 -6.64
N PRO A 162 21.05 -7.03 -5.43
CA PRO A 162 22.33 -6.87 -4.74
C PRO A 162 22.94 -8.17 -4.19
N GLN A 163 24.27 -8.23 -4.12
CA GLN A 163 25.00 -9.36 -3.56
C GLN A 163 25.18 -9.28 -2.04
N ALA A 164 25.47 -8.09 -1.51
CA ALA A 164 25.63 -7.87 -0.07
C ALA A 164 24.29 -8.01 0.67
N LEU A 165 24.29 -8.71 1.82
CA LEU A 165 23.06 -9.07 2.53
C LEU A 165 22.26 -7.87 3.04
N SER A 166 22.92 -6.87 3.64
CA SER A 166 22.25 -5.68 4.17
C SER A 166 21.60 -4.86 3.05
N HIS A 167 22.34 -4.67 1.96
CA HIS A 167 21.88 -3.94 0.80
C HIS A 167 20.74 -4.69 0.09
N ARG A 168 20.87 -6.01 -0.04
CA ARG A 168 19.81 -6.90 -0.56
C ARG A 168 18.56 -6.85 0.30
N LEU A 169 18.66 -6.88 1.62
CA LEU A 169 17.51 -6.78 2.52
C LEU A 169 16.77 -5.46 2.29
N ASN A 170 17.48 -4.33 2.23
CA ASN A 170 16.89 -3.02 1.94
C ASN A 170 16.21 -2.99 0.56
N TRP A 171 16.86 -3.58 -0.45
CA TRP A 171 16.31 -3.68 -1.80
C TRP A 171 15.04 -4.54 -1.85
N ILE A 172 15.02 -5.70 -1.17
CA ILE A 172 13.86 -6.60 -1.08
C ILE A 172 12.74 -5.95 -0.29
N LEU A 173 13.05 -5.30 0.83
CA LEU A 173 12.06 -4.58 1.62
C LEU A 173 11.40 -3.51 0.76
N GLY A 174 12.20 -2.73 0.04
CA GLY A 174 11.72 -1.78 -0.96
C GLY A 174 10.86 -2.44 -2.04
N LEU A 175 11.19 -3.64 -2.51
CA LEU A 175 10.40 -4.35 -3.53
C LEU A 175 9.04 -4.82 -2.98
N VAL A 176 9.03 -5.40 -1.78
CA VAL A 176 7.82 -5.94 -1.15
C VAL A 176 6.89 -4.81 -0.71
N THR A 177 7.42 -3.69 -0.21
CA THR A 177 6.61 -2.58 0.30
C THR A 177 6.19 -1.57 -0.76
N ASN A 178 6.85 -1.52 -1.92
CA ASN A 178 6.43 -0.65 -3.02
C ASN A 178 5.43 -1.36 -3.92
N MET A 179 4.16 -0.94 -3.87
CA MET A 179 3.10 -1.51 -4.69
C MET A 179 2.93 -0.83 -6.06
N ARG A 180 3.48 0.38 -6.24
CA ARG A 180 3.37 1.17 -7.49
C ARG A 180 4.68 1.37 -8.26
N GLY A 181 5.79 0.96 -7.65
CA GLY A 181 7.11 0.99 -8.26
C GLY A 181 7.60 2.35 -8.77
N PRO A 182 7.44 3.49 -8.06
CA PRO A 182 7.84 4.80 -8.59
C PRO A 182 9.32 4.88 -9.00
N GLU A 183 10.19 4.20 -8.24
CA GLU A 183 11.65 4.11 -8.45
C GLU A 183 12.07 2.79 -9.11
N TRP A 184 11.11 2.01 -9.59
CA TRP A 184 11.35 0.68 -10.14
C TRP A 184 11.10 0.66 -11.64
N ASN A 185 11.77 -0.26 -12.33
CA ASN A 185 11.60 -0.45 -13.78
C ASN A 185 10.16 -0.86 -14.18
N TRP A 186 9.38 -1.45 -13.27
CA TRP A 186 7.98 -1.84 -13.48
C TRP A 186 6.98 -0.73 -13.09
N ARG A 187 7.43 0.52 -12.95
CA ARG A 187 6.61 1.70 -12.64
C ARG A 187 5.29 1.69 -13.40
N ILE A 188 4.19 1.88 -12.66
CA ILE A 188 2.86 1.93 -13.27
C ILE A 188 2.70 3.16 -14.19
N SER A 189 2.07 2.96 -15.34
CA SER A 189 1.90 4.02 -16.36
C SER A 189 1.13 5.25 -15.85
N SER A 190 0.31 5.09 -14.80
CA SER A 190 -0.44 6.19 -14.19
C SER A 190 0.43 7.21 -13.45
N LEU A 191 1.69 6.88 -13.12
CA LEU A 191 2.65 7.82 -12.53
C LEU A 191 3.34 8.72 -13.58
N GLY A 192 3.00 8.56 -14.86
CA GLY A 192 3.67 9.26 -15.95
C GLY A 192 5.10 8.79 -16.18
N ALA A 193 5.70 9.31 -17.24
CA ALA A 193 7.09 9.04 -17.61
C ALA A 193 8.07 9.59 -16.56
N LEU A 194 9.27 9.00 -16.49
CA LEU A 194 10.35 9.54 -15.67
C LEU A 194 10.75 10.95 -16.16
N PRO A 195 11.25 11.85 -15.31
CA PRO A 195 11.72 13.16 -15.75
C PRO A 195 12.78 13.02 -16.85
N PRO A 196 12.82 13.92 -17.85
CA PRO A 196 13.78 13.84 -18.96
C PRO A 196 15.24 13.76 -18.50
N SER A 197 15.60 14.48 -17.43
CA SER A 197 16.94 14.45 -16.82
C SER A 197 17.32 13.08 -16.25
N VAL A 198 16.34 12.34 -15.74
CA VAL A 198 16.53 10.99 -15.19
C VAL A 198 16.60 9.98 -16.33
N GLN A 199 15.76 10.14 -17.35
CA GLN A 199 15.76 9.27 -18.52
C GLN A 199 17.05 9.38 -19.34
N SER A 200 17.58 10.58 -19.53
CA SER A 200 18.82 10.78 -20.28
C SER A 200 20.03 10.13 -19.60
N GLN A 201 20.06 10.11 -18.26
CA GLN A 201 21.09 9.42 -17.48
C GLN A 201 20.93 7.89 -17.52
N LEU A 202 19.69 7.39 -17.40
CA LEU A 202 19.41 5.94 -17.35
C LEU A 202 19.46 5.27 -18.73
N ASN A 203 19.13 6.00 -19.80
CA ASN A 203 19.04 5.51 -21.17
C ASN A 203 19.79 6.46 -22.12
N SER A 204 21.10 6.26 -22.29
CA SER A 204 21.95 7.08 -23.19
C SER A 204 21.58 6.99 -24.70
N ARG A 205 20.57 6.20 -25.07
CA ARG A 205 20.14 5.96 -26.47
C ARG A 205 18.73 6.44 -26.80
N HIS A 206 18.03 7.13 -25.89
CA HIS A 206 16.65 7.54 -26.16
C HIS A 206 16.61 8.86 -26.94
N ASN A 207 16.19 8.79 -28.20
CA ASN A 207 15.95 9.95 -29.05
C ASN A 207 14.86 10.84 -28.45
N GLU A 208 15.10 12.15 -28.49
CA GLU A 208 14.32 13.30 -28.02
C GLU A 208 12.83 13.40 -28.45
N LYS A 209 12.24 12.35 -29.04
CA LYS A 209 10.94 12.44 -29.73
C LYS A 209 9.70 12.02 -28.93
N ASP A 210 9.85 11.36 -27.79
CA ASP A 210 8.71 11.09 -26.90
C ASP A 210 8.62 12.16 -25.82
N ASN A 211 8.33 13.39 -26.25
CA ASN A 211 7.84 14.45 -25.37
C ASN A 211 6.46 14.06 -24.86
N ALA A 212 6.42 13.14 -23.89
CA ALA A 212 5.25 12.96 -23.06
C ALA A 212 4.98 14.31 -22.41
N ILE A 213 3.93 14.97 -22.90
CA ILE A 213 3.39 16.23 -22.43
C ILE A 213 3.55 16.28 -20.91
N THR A 214 4.51 17.07 -20.44
CA THR A 214 4.60 17.47 -19.04
C THR A 214 3.36 18.30 -18.81
N LYS A 215 2.23 17.64 -18.53
CA LYS A 215 1.04 18.32 -18.06
C LYS A 215 1.50 18.85 -16.71
N SER A 216 1.94 20.10 -16.71
CA SER A 216 2.16 20.94 -15.54
C SER A 216 0.78 21.09 -14.89
N ASN A 217 0.28 19.99 -14.34
CA ASN A 217 -0.87 19.97 -13.49
C ASN A 217 -0.36 20.70 -12.25
N ASN A 218 -0.81 21.94 -12.09
CA ASN A 218 -0.58 22.74 -10.90
C ASN A 218 -0.75 21.82 -9.68
N MET A 219 0.31 21.62 -8.89
CA MET A 219 0.33 20.69 -7.76
C MET A 219 -0.86 20.93 -6.83
N ARG A 220 -1.30 22.19 -6.69
CA ARG A 220 -2.50 22.58 -5.94
C ARG A 220 -3.79 21.97 -6.50
N SER A 221 -3.93 21.86 -7.82
CA SER A 221 -5.07 21.20 -8.47
C SER A 221 -5.06 19.69 -8.23
N CYS A 222 -3.88 19.06 -8.32
CA CYS A 222 -3.70 17.64 -7.98
C CYS A 222 -4.10 17.38 -6.52
N LEU A 223 -3.63 18.21 -5.59
CA LEU A 223 -3.99 18.14 -4.17
C LEU A 223 -5.48 18.35 -3.94
N ARG A 224 -6.11 19.32 -4.60
CA ARG A 224 -7.55 19.55 -4.48
C ARG A 224 -8.37 18.36 -4.99
N SER A 225 -7.94 17.74 -6.09
CA SER A 225 -8.55 16.51 -6.62
C SER A 225 -8.38 15.32 -5.67
N ALA A 226 -7.17 15.13 -5.15
CA ALA A 226 -6.87 14.09 -4.16
C ALA A 226 -7.68 14.29 -2.87
N PHE A 227 -7.79 15.53 -2.38
CA PHE A 227 -8.60 15.87 -1.21
C PHE A 227 -10.09 15.62 -1.45
N SER A 228 -10.60 16.01 -2.63
CA SER A 228 -11.99 15.73 -3.00
C SER A 228 -12.28 14.23 -3.05
N THR A 229 -11.36 13.45 -3.61
CA THR A 229 -11.45 11.99 -3.66
C THR A 229 -11.42 11.39 -2.25
N TRP A 230 -10.46 11.81 -1.43
CA TRP A 230 -10.33 11.40 -0.04
C TRP A 230 -11.61 11.68 0.77
N LEU A 231 -12.15 12.89 0.68
CA LEU A 231 -13.35 13.29 1.41
C LEU A 231 -14.59 12.50 0.95
N LYS A 232 -14.78 12.36 -0.37
CA LYS A 232 -15.88 11.55 -0.93
C LYS A 232 -15.79 10.11 -0.47
N SER A 233 -14.61 9.51 -0.57
CA SER A 233 -14.35 8.13 -0.14
C SER A 233 -14.61 7.95 1.35
N TYR A 234 -14.20 8.91 2.20
CA TYR A 234 -14.50 8.89 3.63
C TYR A 234 -16.00 8.88 3.90
N LEU A 235 -16.76 9.79 3.28
CA LEU A 235 -18.22 9.86 3.46
C LEU A 235 -18.93 8.60 2.97
N ILE A 236 -18.47 8.02 1.85
CA ILE A 236 -18.99 6.74 1.34
C ILE A 236 -18.71 5.61 2.33
N LEU A 237 -17.50 5.54 2.90
CA LEU A 237 -17.16 4.52 3.89
C LEU A 237 -17.98 4.68 5.18
N ASP A 238 -18.24 5.90 5.62
CA ASP A 238 -19.08 6.14 6.80
C ASP A 238 -20.52 5.68 6.55
N LEU A 239 -21.09 5.98 5.37
CA LEU A 239 -22.39 5.48 4.97
C LEU A 239 -22.43 3.94 4.88
N ILE A 240 -21.44 3.34 4.24
CA ILE A 240 -21.32 1.88 4.10
C ILE A 240 -21.21 1.21 5.47
N LYS A 241 -20.41 1.79 6.37
CA LYS A 241 -20.26 1.30 7.74
C LYS A 241 -21.62 1.28 8.45
N LEU A 242 -22.43 2.33 8.30
CA LEU A 242 -23.78 2.37 8.87
C LEU A 242 -24.69 1.26 8.32
N LEU A 243 -24.60 0.96 7.03
CA LEU A 243 -25.35 -0.13 6.41
C LEU A 243 -24.86 -1.50 6.90
N MET A 244 -23.56 -1.73 6.89
CA MET A 244 -22.95 -3.02 7.28
C MET A 244 -23.17 -3.34 8.76
N ILE A 245 -23.11 -2.33 9.63
CA ILE A 245 -23.33 -2.50 11.08
C ILE A 245 -24.75 -2.98 11.38
N ARG A 246 -25.74 -2.67 10.52
CA ARG A 246 -27.15 -3.06 10.69
C ARG A 246 -27.49 -4.41 10.03
N ASP A 247 -26.61 -4.98 9.20
CA ASP A 247 -26.83 -6.27 8.57
C ASP A 247 -25.88 -7.32 9.16
N GLN A 248 -26.46 -8.28 9.87
CA GLN A 248 -25.74 -9.33 10.62
C GLN A 248 -24.84 -10.20 9.74
N TYR A 249 -25.12 -10.28 8.43
CA TYR A 249 -24.26 -10.97 7.48
C TYR A 249 -22.82 -10.43 7.50
N PHE A 250 -22.66 -9.11 7.58
CA PHE A 250 -21.32 -8.50 7.55
C PHE A 250 -20.54 -8.70 8.85
N LEU A 251 -21.22 -9.06 9.93
CA LEU A 251 -20.61 -9.42 11.22
C LEU A 251 -20.13 -10.87 11.26
N GLY A 252 -20.48 -11.68 10.25
CA GLY A 252 -20.08 -13.08 10.15
C GLY A 252 -21.13 -14.07 10.63
N ALA A 253 -22.33 -13.61 11.00
CA ALA A 253 -23.48 -14.47 11.25
C ALA A 253 -24.03 -14.97 9.90
N VAL A 254 -23.50 -16.11 9.45
CA VAL A 254 -23.94 -16.78 8.21
C VAL A 254 -25.03 -17.82 8.53
N TYR A 255 -25.06 -18.32 9.77
CA TYR A 255 -26.04 -19.29 10.27
C TYR A 255 -26.43 -18.96 11.72
N PRO A 256 -27.74 -18.93 12.08
CA PRO A 256 -28.94 -19.06 11.23
C PRO A 256 -29.04 -17.93 10.19
N PRO A 257 -29.97 -18.02 9.20
CA PRO A 257 -30.10 -17.01 8.15
C PRO A 257 -30.19 -15.61 8.75
N PRO A 258 -29.32 -14.67 8.34
CA PRO A 258 -29.25 -13.36 8.94
C PRO A 258 -30.55 -12.60 8.73
N ASP A 259 -30.86 -11.73 9.70
CA ASP A 259 -32.01 -10.82 9.66
C ASP A 259 -32.09 -10.06 8.33
N PRO A 260 -33.30 -9.69 7.90
CA PRO A 260 -33.52 -9.00 6.63
C PRO A 260 -32.68 -7.72 6.54
N PRO A 261 -32.04 -7.46 5.39
CA PRO A 261 -31.09 -6.35 5.26
C PRO A 261 -31.79 -5.01 5.50
N PHE A 262 -31.27 -4.20 6.42
CA PHE A 262 -31.68 -2.81 6.56
C PHE A 262 -31.02 -1.94 5.46
N PRO A 263 -31.71 -0.96 4.85
CA PRO A 263 -33.13 -0.58 4.99
C PRO A 263 -34.08 -1.39 4.10
N PHE A 264 -33.58 -2.39 3.38
CA PHE A 264 -34.29 -3.11 2.33
C PHE A 264 -35.01 -4.37 2.83
N HIS A 265 -35.79 -4.24 3.90
CA HIS A 265 -36.51 -5.39 4.48
C HIS A 265 -37.48 -6.05 3.47
N HIS A 266 -37.98 -5.28 2.50
CA HIS A 266 -38.82 -5.79 1.42
C HIS A 266 -38.11 -6.76 0.46
N LEU A 267 -36.77 -6.77 0.45
CA LEU A 267 -35.98 -7.72 -0.35
C LEU A 267 -35.81 -9.08 0.34
N ALA A 268 -36.23 -9.22 1.60
CA ALA A 268 -36.11 -10.47 2.37
C ALA A 268 -36.69 -11.72 1.67
N PRO A 269 -37.82 -11.65 0.94
CA PRO A 269 -38.36 -12.81 0.21
C PRO A 269 -37.48 -13.25 -0.98
N TYR A 270 -36.55 -12.40 -1.43
CA TYR A 270 -35.74 -12.60 -2.64
C TYR A 270 -34.25 -12.77 -2.29
N PRO A 271 -33.80 -13.97 -1.87
CA PRO A 271 -32.44 -14.20 -1.39
C PRO A 271 -31.35 -13.85 -2.43
N ALA A 272 -31.64 -14.01 -3.72
CA ALA A 272 -30.74 -13.60 -4.80
C ALA A 272 -30.51 -12.08 -4.82
N LEU A 273 -31.54 -11.27 -4.63
CA LEU A 273 -31.41 -9.81 -4.60
C LEU A 273 -30.64 -9.34 -3.36
N VAL A 274 -30.88 -9.98 -2.20
CA VAL A 274 -30.10 -9.73 -0.97
C VAL A 274 -28.62 -10.04 -1.18
N HIS A 275 -28.30 -11.14 -1.88
CA HIS A 275 -26.93 -11.49 -2.20
C HIS A 275 -26.27 -10.46 -3.13
N VAL A 276 -26.95 -10.05 -4.21
CA VAL A 276 -26.46 -8.99 -5.11
C VAL A 276 -26.22 -7.69 -4.35
N TYR A 277 -27.14 -7.28 -3.48
CA TYR A 277 -26.99 -6.11 -2.61
C TYR A 277 -25.73 -6.20 -1.73
N ARG A 278 -25.53 -7.32 -1.03
CA ARG A 278 -24.37 -7.53 -0.15
C ARG A 278 -23.06 -7.50 -0.94
N CYS A 279 -23.04 -8.08 -2.13
CA CYS A 279 -21.90 -8.04 -3.04
C CYS A 279 -21.60 -6.62 -3.52
N LEU A 280 -22.63 -5.85 -3.91
CA LEU A 280 -22.48 -4.45 -4.33
C LEU A 280 -21.96 -3.58 -3.20
N ILE A 281 -22.52 -3.70 -1.98
CA ILE A 281 -22.00 -2.97 -0.81
C ILE A 281 -20.53 -3.30 -0.58
N THR A 282 -20.17 -4.58 -0.58
CA THR A 282 -18.78 -5.00 -0.36
C THR A 282 -17.85 -4.45 -1.45
N GLY A 283 -18.26 -4.51 -2.72
CA GLY A 283 -17.49 -3.99 -3.84
C GLY A 283 -17.28 -2.47 -3.77
N ILE A 284 -18.34 -1.71 -3.46
CA ILE A 284 -18.25 -0.25 -3.28
C ILE A 284 -17.38 0.06 -2.05
N ALA A 285 -17.48 -0.71 -0.97
CA ALA A 285 -16.65 -0.54 0.22
C ALA A 285 -15.17 -0.68 -0.12
N ILE A 286 -14.80 -1.75 -0.83
CA ILE A 286 -13.44 -2.01 -1.29
C ILE A 286 -12.93 -0.85 -2.17
N LEU A 287 -13.73 -0.42 -3.16
CA LEU A 287 -13.34 0.66 -4.07
C LEU A 287 -13.16 1.99 -3.31
N ALA A 288 -14.12 2.34 -2.45
CA ALA A 288 -14.06 3.56 -1.65
C ALA A 288 -12.83 3.55 -0.75
N ALA A 289 -12.51 2.41 -0.13
CA ALA A 289 -11.38 2.31 0.77
C ALA A 289 -10.02 2.33 0.06
N LEU A 290 -9.91 1.67 -1.09
CA LEU A 290 -8.70 1.79 -1.93
C LEU A 290 -8.47 3.24 -2.35
N ASN A 291 -9.52 3.95 -2.78
CA ASN A 291 -9.43 5.37 -3.12
C ASN A 291 -9.06 6.24 -1.91
N TYR A 292 -9.63 5.95 -0.73
CA TYR A 292 -9.31 6.65 0.52
C TYR A 292 -7.83 6.50 0.88
N VAL A 293 -7.33 5.26 0.97
CA VAL A 293 -5.94 4.96 1.33
C VAL A 293 -4.96 5.52 0.29
N CYS A 294 -5.25 5.31 -1.00
CA CYS A 294 -4.39 5.78 -2.08
C CYS A 294 -4.30 7.31 -2.17
N SER A 295 -5.30 8.05 -1.66
CA SER A 295 -5.30 9.52 -1.68
C SER A 295 -4.40 10.12 -0.61
N PHE A 296 -3.99 9.37 0.43
CA PHE A 296 -3.05 9.88 1.43
C PHE A 296 -1.68 10.21 0.83
N ASN A 297 -1.18 9.36 -0.08
CA ASN A 297 0.13 9.56 -0.71
C ASN A 297 0.27 10.96 -1.37
N PRO A 298 -0.59 11.35 -2.34
CA PRO A 298 -0.51 12.69 -2.92
C PRO A 298 -0.82 13.81 -1.92
N LEU A 299 -1.67 13.59 -0.91
CA LEU A 299 -1.97 14.60 0.10
C LEU A 299 -0.77 14.90 1.01
N LEU A 300 -0.11 13.86 1.51
CA LEU A 300 1.05 13.99 2.39
C LEU A 300 2.26 14.52 1.61
N PHE A 301 2.69 13.82 0.57
CA PHE A 301 3.91 14.22 -0.16
C PHE A 301 3.71 15.45 -1.03
N GLY A 302 2.54 15.61 -1.65
CA GLY A 302 2.22 16.85 -2.39
C GLY A 302 2.06 18.05 -1.46
N GLY A 303 1.47 17.85 -0.27
CA GLY A 303 1.33 18.90 0.74
C GLY A 303 2.69 19.33 1.29
N LEU A 304 3.54 18.37 1.65
CA LEU A 304 4.92 18.62 2.08
C LEU A 304 5.74 19.34 1.01
N SER A 305 5.63 18.92 -0.25
CA SER A 305 6.33 19.57 -1.38
C SER A 305 5.92 21.03 -1.60
N LEU A 306 4.70 21.42 -1.22
CA LEU A 306 4.28 22.83 -1.27
C LEU A 306 4.66 23.62 -0.01
N ALA A 307 4.74 22.96 1.15
CA ALA A 307 5.12 23.60 2.41
C ALA A 307 6.63 23.83 2.51
N PHE A 308 7.42 22.93 1.93
CA PHE A 308 8.89 22.96 1.90
C PHE A 308 9.37 22.86 0.44
N PRO A 309 9.33 23.98 -0.30
CA PRO A 309 9.80 24.03 -1.69
C PRO A 309 11.31 23.85 -1.81
#